data_AF-A0A672H8S7-F1
#
_entry.id   AF-A0A672H8S7-F1
#
_cell.length_a   1.000
_cell.length_b   1.000
_cell.length_c   1.000
_cell.angle_alpha   90.00
_cell.angle_beta   90.00
_cell.angle_gamma   90.00
#
_symmetry.space_group_name_H-M   'P 1'
#
loop_
_entity.id
_entity.type
_entity.pdbx_description
1 polymer ?
#
loop_
_entity_poly.entity_id
_entity_poly.type
_entity_poly.pdbx_seq_one_letter_code
_entity_poly.pdbx_strand_id
1 'polypeptide(L)'
;MPRARGHRRAKAARRRLAQPQDWSPAPAVPEFVARECQNVLRWRGTGFRHRVRRWPTSVLTGKSRKLVTPARDPEKKMVFVVGDSHLRAMVDGYVAVPEGPLCFSYLCVPGAGGSQLRTELLHADLPWTPDAVCVCAPSNDLVSRTVDSAGLDFSALLTTACSFWPKVFVLDFPPRLNIEPGLQELLRQEYHRVAARVPYVSVAEHFPLHRLELWCPDQVHLSDSHGMEVLVQLLWEAAFQQLVPPPSQAPVRPPAPKRARVAPRLVVTGHVPVPRHRNPWEWSVVGQGGKGSSAIPPNPVWFRGPMLDAMEKVSPSSGSDGGPAVPPAGQVTFTLIP
;
A
#
# COMPACT_ATOMS: atom_id res chain seq x y z
N MET A 1 46.47 -12.61 17.78
CA MET A 1 46.27 -11.70 16.62
C MET A 1 47.04 -12.20 15.40
N PRO A 2 46.45 -12.97 14.46
CA PRO A 2 47.14 -13.40 13.25
C PRO A 2 46.72 -12.60 11.99
N ARG A 3 47.69 -11.87 11.43
CA ARG A 3 48.01 -11.60 10.01
C ARG A 3 46.86 -11.47 8.98
N ALA A 4 46.24 -10.30 8.92
CA ALA A 4 45.30 -9.88 7.87
C ALA A 4 45.90 -9.73 6.43
N ARG A 5 47.23 -9.77 6.27
CA ARG A 5 47.89 -9.62 4.96
C ARG A 5 47.81 -10.87 4.07
N GLY A 6 47.78 -12.07 4.65
CA GLY A 6 47.72 -13.33 3.90
C GLY A 6 46.37 -13.55 3.21
N HIS A 7 45.29 -13.20 3.91
CA HIS A 7 43.92 -13.40 3.42
C HIS A 7 43.62 -12.57 2.16
N ARG A 8 44.11 -11.32 2.09
CA ARG A 8 43.95 -10.46 0.91
C ARG A 8 44.73 -10.97 -0.30
N ARG A 9 45.94 -11.50 -0.11
CA ARG A 9 46.74 -12.10 -1.20
C ARG A 9 46.13 -13.39 -1.72
N ALA A 10 45.61 -14.24 -0.83
CA ALA A 10 44.88 -15.45 -1.22
C ALA A 10 43.60 -15.14 -2.02
N LYS A 11 42.85 -14.09 -1.63
CA LYS A 11 41.65 -13.63 -2.34
C LYS A 11 41.98 -13.02 -3.72
N ALA A 12 43.11 -12.32 -3.84
CA ALA A 12 43.60 -11.78 -5.12
C ALA A 12 44.09 -12.88 -6.07
N ALA A 13 44.76 -13.92 -5.55
CA ALA A 13 45.19 -15.08 -6.34
C ALA A 13 43.99 -15.89 -6.86
N ARG A 14 42.95 -16.10 -6.02
CA ARG A 14 41.70 -16.74 -6.44
C ARG A 14 40.97 -15.96 -7.54
N ARG A 15 41.02 -14.63 -7.54
CA ARG A 15 40.46 -13.79 -8.62
C ARG A 15 41.24 -13.87 -9.94
N ARG A 16 42.54 -14.19 -9.89
CA ARG A 16 43.37 -14.36 -11.10
C ARG A 16 43.24 -15.75 -11.73
N LEU A 17 42.88 -16.75 -10.94
CA LEU A 17 42.68 -18.14 -11.38
C LEU A 17 41.22 -18.47 -11.72
N ALA A 18 40.27 -17.60 -11.37
CA ALA A 18 38.91 -17.71 -11.86
C ALA A 18 38.94 -17.46 -13.38
N GLN A 19 38.79 -18.54 -14.15
CA GLN A 19 38.53 -18.42 -15.59
C GLN A 19 37.32 -17.48 -15.78
N PRO A 20 37.32 -16.65 -16.84
CA PRO A 20 36.11 -15.95 -17.24
C PRO A 20 35.03 -17.01 -17.37
N GLN A 21 33.95 -16.90 -16.58
CA GLN A 21 32.73 -17.62 -16.90
C GLN A 21 32.38 -17.19 -18.33
N ASP A 22 32.29 -18.16 -19.24
CA ASP A 22 31.76 -17.93 -20.58
C ASP A 22 30.40 -17.28 -20.42
N TRP A 23 30.38 -15.96 -20.60
CA TRP A 23 29.16 -15.19 -20.64
C TRP A 23 28.44 -15.63 -21.91
N SER A 24 27.53 -16.57 -21.75
CA SER A 24 26.50 -16.78 -22.76
C SER A 24 25.70 -15.48 -22.82
N PRO A 25 25.64 -14.79 -23.97
CA PRO A 25 24.78 -13.63 -24.08
C PRO A 25 23.38 -14.07 -23.68
N ALA A 26 22.74 -13.30 -22.80
CA ALA A 26 21.32 -13.44 -22.55
C ALA A 26 20.60 -13.54 -23.90
N PRO A 27 19.57 -14.40 -24.04
CA PRO A 27 18.85 -14.53 -25.30
C PRO A 27 18.46 -13.14 -25.78
N ALA A 28 18.69 -12.86 -27.07
CA ALA A 28 18.43 -11.57 -27.66
C ALA A 28 17.02 -11.12 -27.26
N VAL A 29 16.94 -9.97 -26.59
CA VAL A 29 15.68 -9.34 -26.23
C VAL A 29 14.85 -9.24 -27.51
N PRO A 30 13.61 -9.77 -27.54
CA PRO A 30 12.78 -9.73 -28.74
C PRO A 30 12.72 -8.31 -29.31
N GLU A 31 12.83 -8.18 -30.63
CA GLU A 31 12.99 -6.89 -31.31
C GLU A 31 11.88 -5.88 -30.97
N PHE A 32 10.68 -6.35 -30.61
CA PHE A 32 9.59 -5.49 -30.15
C PHE A 32 9.89 -4.82 -28.80
N VAL A 33 10.47 -5.55 -27.84
CA VAL A 33 10.90 -5.02 -26.53
C VAL A 33 12.07 -4.07 -26.73
N ALA A 34 13.01 -4.40 -27.61
CA ALA A 34 14.13 -3.52 -27.94
C ALA A 34 13.65 -2.20 -28.57
N ARG A 35 12.64 -2.25 -29.46
CA ARG A 35 12.03 -1.06 -30.09
C ARG A 35 11.22 -0.22 -29.11
N GLU A 36 10.54 -0.86 -28.17
CA GLU A 36 9.78 -0.20 -27.11
C GLU A 36 10.71 0.49 -26.10
N CYS A 37 11.81 -0.16 -25.69
CA CYS A 37 12.88 0.46 -24.90
C CYS A 37 13.58 1.60 -25.66
N GLN A 38 13.77 1.50 -26.97
CA GLN A 38 14.31 2.58 -27.79
C GLN A 38 13.33 3.77 -27.89
N ASN A 39 12.02 3.53 -27.87
CA ASN A 39 11.03 4.59 -27.83
C ASN A 39 11.04 5.32 -26.48
N VAL A 40 11.12 4.61 -25.35
CA VAL A 40 11.26 5.20 -23.99
C VAL A 40 12.43 6.20 -23.95
N LEU A 41 13.58 5.85 -24.56
CA LEU A 41 14.75 6.72 -24.65
C LEU A 41 14.61 7.95 -25.57
N ARG A 42 13.55 8.04 -26.40
CA ARG A 42 13.28 9.20 -27.28
C ARG A 42 12.39 10.25 -26.64
N TRP A 43 11.62 9.94 -25.61
CA TRP A 43 10.73 10.90 -24.97
C TRP A 43 11.54 11.82 -24.06
N ARG A 44 11.79 13.06 -24.52
CA ARG A 44 12.33 14.13 -23.67
C ARG A 44 11.22 15.08 -23.27
N GLY A 45 11.14 15.37 -21.97
CA GLY A 45 10.29 16.43 -21.48
C GLY A 45 10.66 17.77 -22.11
N THR A 46 9.65 18.61 -22.33
CA THR A 46 9.79 19.95 -22.93
C THR A 46 9.58 21.06 -21.91
N GLY A 47 9.21 20.71 -20.69
CA GLY A 47 8.88 21.65 -19.63
C GLY A 47 10.11 22.25 -18.95
N PHE A 48 9.89 23.38 -18.29
CA PHE A 48 10.93 24.14 -17.62
C PHE A 48 11.04 23.77 -16.14
N ARG A 49 12.26 23.88 -15.58
CA ARG A 49 12.50 23.84 -14.14
C ARG A 49 13.58 24.83 -13.74
N HIS A 50 13.38 25.47 -12.60
CA HIS A 50 14.34 26.39 -12.02
C HIS A 50 15.64 25.69 -11.63
N ARG A 51 16.74 26.44 -11.70
CA ARG A 51 18.04 25.94 -11.26
C ARG A 51 17.96 25.57 -9.77
N VAL A 52 18.40 24.35 -9.48
CA VAL A 52 18.46 23.77 -8.15
C VAL A 52 19.29 24.65 -7.21
N ARG A 53 18.68 25.12 -6.11
CA ARG A 53 19.40 25.86 -5.05
C ARG A 53 20.34 24.93 -4.29
N ARG A 54 21.48 25.44 -3.82
CA ARG A 54 22.37 24.66 -2.97
C ARG A 54 21.77 24.58 -1.56
N TRP A 55 21.60 23.37 -1.03
CA TRP A 55 21.19 23.14 0.35
C TRP A 55 22.31 22.46 1.13
N PRO A 56 22.27 22.47 2.47
CA PRO A 56 23.19 21.70 3.29
C PRO A 56 23.15 20.20 2.97
N THR A 57 24.28 19.54 3.19
CA THR A 57 24.40 18.09 3.09
C THR A 57 24.15 17.48 4.47
N SER A 58 23.31 16.46 4.53
CA SER A 58 23.05 15.70 5.73
C SER A 58 24.26 14.86 6.12
N VAL A 59 24.63 14.92 7.39
CA VAL A 59 25.66 14.03 7.97
C VAL A 59 25.17 12.59 8.10
N LEU A 60 23.86 12.36 8.07
CA LEU A 60 23.26 11.04 8.27
C LEU A 60 23.31 10.20 6.99
N THR A 61 23.00 10.82 5.86
CA THR A 61 22.87 10.13 4.56
C THR A 61 23.88 10.59 3.52
N GLY A 62 24.61 11.68 3.77
CA GLY A 62 25.47 12.32 2.77
C GLY A 62 24.70 12.98 1.62
N LYS A 63 23.37 13.07 1.71
CA LYS A 63 22.50 13.68 0.69
C LYS A 63 22.26 15.14 1.00
N SER A 64 22.03 15.95 -0.03
CA SER A 64 21.41 17.26 0.16
C SER A 64 20.09 17.08 0.92
N ARG A 65 19.81 17.92 1.91
CA ARG A 65 18.51 17.89 2.61
C ARG A 65 18.02 19.29 2.94
N LYS A 66 16.71 19.44 3.07
CA LYS A 66 16.09 20.64 3.65
C LYS A 66 14.84 20.25 4.41
N LEU A 67 14.78 20.68 5.67
CA LEU A 67 13.62 20.61 6.52
C LEU A 67 13.02 22.03 6.60
N VAL A 68 11.75 22.17 6.26
CA VAL A 68 11.02 23.44 6.29
C VAL A 68 9.93 23.33 7.33
N THR A 69 10.04 24.09 8.41
CA THR A 69 9.09 24.13 9.53
C THR A 69 8.48 25.53 9.61
N PRO A 70 7.38 25.80 8.89
CA PRO A 70 6.69 27.08 9.01
C PRO A 70 6.20 27.29 10.45
N ALA A 71 6.03 28.55 10.82
CA ALA A 71 5.41 28.91 12.09
C ALA A 71 3.99 28.31 12.17
N ARG A 72 3.60 27.87 13.36
CA ARG A 72 2.27 27.29 13.57
C ARG A 72 1.21 28.38 13.49
N ASP A 73 0.29 28.22 12.56
CA ASP A 73 -0.94 28.98 12.48
C ASP A 73 -2.07 28.16 13.14
N PRO A 74 -2.70 28.63 14.23
CA PRO A 74 -3.75 27.89 14.92
C PRO A 74 -5.01 27.66 14.06
N GLU A 75 -5.22 28.47 13.02
CA GLU A 75 -6.38 28.36 12.11
C GLU A 75 -6.16 27.34 10.99
N LYS A 76 -4.90 26.92 10.76
CA LYS A 76 -4.54 25.99 9.69
C LYS A 76 -4.15 24.62 10.22
N LYS A 77 -4.53 23.59 9.46
CA LYS A 77 -4.10 22.20 9.67
C LYS A 77 -2.74 21.97 9.06
N MET A 78 -1.84 21.40 9.85
CA MET A 78 -0.46 21.22 9.47
C MET A 78 -0.21 19.83 8.87
N VAL A 79 0.26 19.80 7.63
CA VAL A 79 0.60 18.59 6.88
C VAL A 79 2.12 18.52 6.74
N PHE A 80 2.73 17.45 7.26
CA PHE A 80 4.16 17.21 7.10
C PHE A 80 4.42 16.25 5.94
N VAL A 81 5.17 16.70 4.94
CA VAL A 81 5.43 15.94 3.70
C VAL A 81 6.87 15.47 3.67
N VAL A 82 7.07 14.16 3.55
CA VAL A 82 8.38 13.52 3.48
C VAL A 82 8.58 12.97 2.08
N GLY A 83 9.68 13.34 1.43
CA GLY A 83 9.93 12.90 0.07
C GLY A 83 11.28 13.33 -0.48
N ASP A 84 11.45 13.11 -1.79
CA ASP A 84 12.70 13.26 -2.48
C ASP A 84 12.77 14.56 -3.31
N SER A 85 13.39 14.50 -4.49
CA SER A 85 13.65 15.66 -5.33
C SER A 85 12.40 16.28 -5.97
N HIS A 86 11.28 15.57 -6.07
CA HIS A 86 10.03 16.19 -6.56
C HIS A 86 9.49 17.25 -5.60
N LEU A 87 9.85 17.21 -4.31
CA LEU A 87 9.43 18.26 -3.36
C LEU A 87 10.20 19.57 -3.51
N ARG A 88 11.30 19.58 -4.28
CA ARG A 88 12.21 20.73 -4.33
C ARG A 88 11.54 22.02 -4.77
N ALA A 89 10.68 21.97 -5.77
CA ALA A 89 10.08 23.16 -6.35
C ALA A 89 9.16 23.88 -5.33
N MET A 90 8.44 23.11 -4.51
CA MET A 90 7.66 23.62 -3.37
C MET A 90 8.58 24.17 -2.27
N VAL A 91 9.60 23.40 -1.89
CA VAL A 91 10.51 23.75 -0.79
C VAL A 91 11.36 25.00 -1.07
N ASP A 92 11.70 25.27 -2.34
CA ASP A 92 12.42 26.47 -2.76
C ASP A 92 11.47 27.64 -3.12
N GLY A 93 10.15 27.44 -3.05
CA GLY A 93 9.14 28.46 -3.31
C GLY A 93 8.96 28.82 -4.79
N TYR A 94 9.32 27.92 -5.70
CA TYR A 94 9.14 28.11 -7.14
C TYR A 94 7.73 27.76 -7.62
N VAL A 95 7.08 26.83 -6.92
CA VAL A 95 5.70 26.42 -7.19
C VAL A 95 4.88 26.71 -5.96
N ALA A 96 3.84 27.52 -6.13
CA ALA A 96 2.94 27.89 -5.06
C ALA A 96 2.04 26.71 -4.68
N VAL A 97 1.84 26.53 -3.39
CA VAL A 97 0.81 25.61 -2.87
C VAL A 97 -0.50 26.39 -2.77
N PRO A 98 -1.65 25.80 -3.17
CA PRO A 98 -2.94 26.46 -3.06
C PRO A 98 -3.20 26.98 -1.63
N GLU A 99 -3.63 28.24 -1.55
CA GLU A 99 -4.08 28.82 -0.29
C GLU A 99 -5.33 28.10 0.22
N GLY A 100 -5.47 28.05 1.54
CA GLY A 100 -6.60 27.39 2.18
C GLY A 100 -6.35 27.04 3.64
N PRO A 101 -7.12 26.10 4.19
CA PRO A 101 -7.04 25.71 5.59
C PRO A 101 -5.84 24.81 5.90
N LEU A 102 -5.01 24.51 4.91
CA LEU A 102 -3.83 23.65 5.07
C LEU A 102 -2.56 24.49 5.09
N CYS A 103 -1.61 24.09 5.93
CA CYS A 103 -0.24 24.55 5.92
C CYS A 103 0.68 23.35 5.73
N PHE A 104 1.74 23.50 4.93
CA PHE A 104 2.63 22.41 4.58
C PHE A 104 4.04 22.63 5.12
N SER A 105 4.57 21.59 5.76
CA SER A 105 5.95 21.45 6.16
C SER A 105 6.60 20.34 5.35
N TYR A 106 7.91 20.42 5.12
CA TYR A 106 8.59 19.51 4.20
C TYR A 106 9.88 18.96 4.79
N LEU A 107 10.08 17.67 4.65
CA LEU A 107 11.39 17.03 4.68
C LEU A 107 11.71 16.56 3.26
N CYS A 108 12.58 17.33 2.57
CA CYS A 108 12.98 17.05 1.20
C CYS A 108 14.44 16.56 1.16
N VAL A 109 14.63 15.35 0.63
CA VAL A 109 15.95 14.71 0.52
C VAL A 109 16.18 14.27 -0.94
N PRO A 110 16.66 15.17 -1.81
CA PRO A 110 16.84 14.87 -3.23
C PRO A 110 17.69 13.63 -3.51
N GLY A 111 17.17 12.75 -4.36
CA GLY A 111 17.84 11.50 -4.74
C GLY A 111 17.86 10.44 -3.64
N ALA A 112 17.02 10.55 -2.62
CA ALA A 112 16.86 9.54 -1.58
C ALA A 112 15.89 8.44 -1.99
N GLY A 113 16.20 7.20 -1.58
CA GLY A 113 15.28 6.06 -1.56
C GLY A 113 14.64 5.85 -0.18
N GLY A 114 13.83 4.81 -0.01
CA GLY A 114 13.07 4.56 1.23
C GLY A 114 13.91 4.53 2.51
N SER A 115 15.05 3.82 2.52
CA SER A 115 15.92 3.72 3.71
C SER A 115 16.58 5.05 4.10
N GLN A 116 16.92 5.89 3.13
CA GLN A 116 17.50 7.21 3.39
C GLN A 116 16.45 8.19 3.90
N LEU A 117 15.25 8.20 3.29
CA LEU A 117 14.13 8.98 3.81
C LEU A 117 13.78 8.59 5.24
N ARG A 118 13.77 7.28 5.55
CA ARG A 118 13.54 6.80 6.90
C ARG A 118 14.59 7.31 7.89
N THR A 119 15.85 7.28 7.50
CA THR A 119 16.96 7.76 8.35
C THR A 119 16.80 9.24 8.67
N GLU A 120 16.47 10.06 7.67
CA GLU A 120 16.24 11.49 7.87
C GLU A 120 14.98 11.75 8.70
N LEU A 121 13.91 10.97 8.49
CA LEU A 121 12.66 11.08 9.23
C LEU A 121 12.84 10.81 10.72
N LEU A 122 13.62 9.79 11.08
CA LEU A 122 13.95 9.45 12.48
C LEU A 122 14.64 10.60 13.24
N HIS A 123 15.30 11.49 12.51
CA HIS A 123 16.07 12.60 13.07
C HIS A 123 15.47 13.96 12.69
N ALA A 124 14.24 13.98 12.18
CA ALA A 124 13.54 15.22 11.86
C ALA A 124 13.08 15.88 13.17
N ASP A 125 13.64 17.06 13.44
CA ASP A 125 13.28 17.86 14.61
C ASP A 125 12.14 18.82 14.23
N LEU A 126 10.91 18.40 14.53
CA LEU A 126 9.72 19.21 14.30
C LEU A 126 9.34 19.96 15.59
N PRO A 127 9.11 21.28 15.54
CA PRO A 127 8.72 22.06 16.72
C PRO A 127 7.26 21.83 17.16
N TRP A 128 6.50 21.01 16.43
CA TRP A 128 5.09 20.73 16.68
C TRP A 128 4.71 19.34 16.13
N THR A 129 3.53 18.84 16.52
CA THR A 129 2.96 17.59 15.99
C THR A 129 2.06 17.90 14.78
N PRO A 130 2.33 17.33 13.58
CA PRO A 130 1.45 17.49 12.41
C PRO A 130 0.06 16.93 12.65
N ASP A 131 -0.95 17.52 12.01
CA ASP A 131 -2.29 16.96 11.94
C ASP A 131 -2.35 15.75 10.99
N ALA A 132 -1.49 15.71 9.96
CA ALA A 132 -1.29 14.57 9.06
C ALA A 132 0.14 14.52 8.49
N VAL A 133 0.59 13.31 8.14
CA VAL A 133 1.87 13.08 7.46
C VAL A 133 1.64 12.45 6.09
N CYS A 134 2.18 13.08 5.06
CA CYS A 134 2.24 12.54 3.70
C CYS A 134 3.64 11.95 3.47
N VAL A 135 3.71 10.68 3.12
CA VAL A 135 4.95 10.07 2.64
C VAL A 135 4.86 9.92 1.12
N CYS A 136 5.70 10.63 0.39
CA CYS A 136 5.83 10.45 -1.05
C CYS A 136 6.57 9.15 -1.34
N ALA A 137 5.99 8.30 -2.19
CA ALA A 137 6.62 7.06 -2.60
C ALA A 137 7.97 7.36 -3.32
N PRO A 138 9.09 6.74 -2.92
CA PRO A 138 10.40 7.09 -3.44
C PRO A 138 10.65 6.45 -4.81
N SER A 139 10.63 7.27 -5.87
CA SER A 139 10.90 6.79 -7.25
C SER A 139 12.38 6.57 -7.54
N ASN A 140 13.30 7.04 -6.69
CA ASN A 140 14.73 6.78 -6.86
C ASN A 140 15.10 5.31 -6.63
N ASP A 141 14.22 4.53 -6.03
CA ASP A 141 14.43 3.10 -5.86
C ASP A 141 14.39 2.35 -7.21
N LEU A 142 13.70 2.91 -8.24
CA LEU A 142 13.69 2.37 -9.61
C LEU A 142 15.08 2.20 -10.24
N VAL A 143 16.08 2.98 -9.79
CA VAL A 143 17.43 2.97 -10.38
C VAL A 143 18.49 2.36 -9.47
N SER A 144 18.13 2.03 -8.22
CA SER A 144 19.11 1.65 -7.20
C SER A 144 18.79 0.34 -6.48
N ARG A 145 17.59 -0.21 -6.68
CA ARG A 145 17.05 -1.33 -5.90
C ARG A 145 16.28 -2.30 -6.79
N THR A 146 16.12 -3.52 -6.28
CA THR A 146 15.07 -4.43 -6.77
C THR A 146 13.74 -4.04 -6.15
N VAL A 147 12.63 -4.38 -6.82
CA VAL A 147 11.27 -4.11 -6.33
C VAL A 147 11.07 -4.61 -4.89
N ASP A 148 11.45 -5.85 -4.59
CA ASP A 148 11.32 -6.41 -3.23
C ASP A 148 12.11 -5.62 -2.18
N SER A 149 13.36 -5.24 -2.51
CA SER A 149 14.19 -4.48 -1.57
C SER A 149 13.67 -3.06 -1.35
N ALA A 150 13.09 -2.45 -2.38
CA ALA A 150 12.43 -1.16 -2.28
C ALA A 150 11.16 -1.27 -1.43
N GLY A 151 10.35 -2.33 -1.62
CA GLY A 151 9.17 -2.61 -0.81
C GLY A 151 9.50 -2.77 0.68
N LEU A 152 10.57 -3.48 1.02
CA LEU A 152 11.04 -3.61 2.40
C LEU A 152 11.48 -2.27 3.01
N ASP A 153 12.28 -1.49 2.28
CA ASP A 153 12.74 -0.16 2.71
C ASP A 153 11.55 0.80 2.90
N PHE A 154 10.57 0.75 1.99
CA PHE A 154 9.36 1.56 2.04
C PHE A 154 8.44 1.13 3.21
N SER A 155 8.30 -0.17 3.46
CA SER A 155 7.58 -0.70 4.62
C SER A 155 8.17 -0.18 5.93
N ALA A 156 9.50 -0.20 6.04
CA ALA A 156 10.19 0.34 7.21
C ALA A 156 10.01 1.85 7.37
N LEU A 157 10.00 2.61 6.26
CA LEU A 157 9.69 4.05 6.26
C LEU A 157 8.27 4.32 6.77
N LEU A 158 7.26 3.65 6.22
CA LEU A 158 5.87 3.81 6.65
C LEU A 158 5.65 3.40 8.11
N THR A 159 6.24 2.28 8.53
CA THR A 159 6.19 1.82 9.92
C THR A 159 6.76 2.87 10.87
N THR A 160 7.85 3.50 10.47
CA THR A 160 8.48 4.58 11.24
C THR A 160 7.54 5.79 11.34
N ALA A 161 6.97 6.26 10.22
CA ALA A 161 6.02 7.37 10.23
C ALA A 161 4.79 7.08 11.11
N CYS A 162 4.21 5.89 10.98
CA CYS A 162 3.03 5.47 11.76
C CYS A 162 3.34 5.30 13.26
N SER A 163 4.59 5.05 13.63
CA SER A 163 4.99 4.98 15.04
C SER A 163 5.04 6.35 15.72
N PHE A 164 5.23 7.42 14.95
CA PHE A 164 5.29 8.79 15.45
C PHE A 164 3.95 9.52 15.32
N TRP A 165 3.17 9.24 14.29
CA TRP A 165 1.95 9.99 13.99
C TRP A 165 0.77 9.08 13.68
N PRO A 166 -0.43 9.40 14.21
CA PRO A 166 -1.62 8.56 14.05
C PRO A 166 -2.26 8.66 12.64
N LYS A 167 -1.97 9.75 11.90
CA LYS A 167 -2.56 10.01 10.58
C LYS A 167 -1.44 10.11 9.54
N VAL A 168 -1.21 9.00 8.85
CA VAL A 168 -0.23 8.87 7.78
C VAL A 168 -0.94 8.43 6.52
N PHE A 169 -0.56 9.00 5.37
CA PHE A 169 -1.00 8.56 4.06
C PHE A 169 0.15 8.62 3.05
N VAL A 170 -0.02 7.92 1.94
CA VAL A 170 0.97 7.86 0.87
C VAL A 170 0.46 8.61 -0.35
N LEU A 171 1.34 9.44 -0.93
CA LEU A 171 1.18 9.95 -2.28
C LEU A 171 2.16 9.20 -3.18
N ASP A 172 1.64 8.53 -4.20
CA ASP A 172 2.48 7.78 -5.12
C ASP A 172 3.42 8.70 -5.93
N PHE A 173 4.49 8.14 -6.50
CA PHE A 173 5.40 8.89 -7.34
C PHE A 173 4.79 9.19 -8.71
N PRO A 174 5.13 10.30 -9.37
CA PRO A 174 4.83 10.51 -10.78
C PRO A 174 5.74 9.63 -11.66
N PRO A 175 5.26 9.13 -12.81
CA PRO A 175 6.07 8.29 -13.68
C PRO A 175 7.26 9.07 -14.28
N ARG A 176 8.31 8.34 -14.59
CA ARG A 176 9.55 8.83 -15.21
C ARG A 176 9.57 8.46 -16.69
N LEU A 177 10.00 9.38 -17.56
CA LEU A 177 10.14 9.13 -18.99
C LEU A 177 11.36 8.25 -19.31
N ASN A 178 12.36 8.20 -18.43
CA ASN A 178 13.58 7.43 -18.65
C ASN A 178 13.55 5.99 -18.10
N ILE A 179 12.40 5.54 -17.58
CA ILE A 179 12.23 4.19 -17.02
C ILE A 179 11.11 3.50 -17.77
N GLU A 180 11.27 2.20 -18.02
CA GLU A 180 10.27 1.37 -18.68
C GLU A 180 8.95 1.34 -17.85
N PRO A 181 7.77 1.54 -18.47
CA PRO A 181 6.50 1.62 -17.75
C PRO A 181 6.15 0.41 -16.87
N GLY A 182 6.40 -0.80 -17.36
CA GLY A 182 6.16 -2.05 -16.63
C GLY A 182 6.96 -2.15 -15.33
N LEU A 183 8.24 -1.76 -15.32
CA LEU A 183 9.05 -1.71 -14.10
C LEU A 183 8.49 -0.70 -13.08
N GLN A 184 8.02 0.45 -13.56
CA GLN A 184 7.40 1.45 -12.69
C GLN A 184 6.10 0.91 -12.09
N GLU A 185 5.30 0.20 -12.88
CA GLU A 185 4.06 -0.42 -12.44
C GLU A 185 4.31 -1.50 -11.37
N LEU A 186 5.31 -2.36 -11.57
CA LEU A 186 5.68 -3.36 -10.57
C LEU A 186 6.08 -2.72 -9.23
N LEU A 187 6.84 -1.63 -9.26
CA LEU A 187 7.21 -0.92 -8.03
C LEU A 187 6.00 -0.25 -7.37
N ARG A 188 5.09 0.35 -8.15
CA ARG A 188 3.86 0.94 -7.62
C ARG A 188 2.97 -0.09 -6.95
N GLN A 189 2.77 -1.23 -7.59
CA GLN A 189 1.99 -2.33 -7.02
C GLN A 189 2.59 -2.81 -5.70
N GLU A 190 3.92 -2.92 -5.64
CA GLU A 190 4.61 -3.30 -4.41
C GLU A 190 4.42 -2.25 -3.31
N TYR A 191 4.57 -0.96 -3.62
CA TYR A 191 4.32 0.10 -2.65
C TYR A 191 2.87 0.16 -2.18
N HIS A 192 1.91 -0.01 -3.09
CA HIS A 192 0.49 -0.08 -2.74
C HIS A 192 0.20 -1.27 -1.82
N ARG A 193 0.73 -2.46 -2.14
CA ARG A 193 0.62 -3.67 -1.32
C ARG A 193 1.20 -3.46 0.07
N VAL A 194 2.39 -2.85 0.16
CA VAL A 194 3.06 -2.55 1.44
C VAL A 194 2.28 -1.51 2.25
N ALA A 195 1.64 -0.56 1.58
CA ALA A 195 0.86 0.50 2.18
C ALA A 195 -0.58 0.08 2.57
N ALA A 196 -0.96 -1.20 2.49
CA ALA A 196 -2.34 -1.67 2.69
C ALA A 196 -3.04 -1.23 4.01
N ARG A 197 -2.29 -0.73 5.00
CA ARG A 197 -2.81 -0.24 6.28
C ARG A 197 -2.96 1.29 6.36
N VAL A 198 -2.52 2.02 5.35
CA VAL A 198 -2.63 3.48 5.25
C VAL A 198 -3.28 3.87 3.93
N PRO A 199 -3.98 5.01 3.85
CA PRO A 199 -4.49 5.51 2.58
C PRO A 199 -3.35 5.68 1.56
N TYR A 200 -3.55 5.18 0.35
CA TYR A 200 -2.59 5.26 -0.75
C TYR A 200 -3.25 5.96 -1.93
N VAL A 201 -2.69 7.09 -2.35
CA VAL A 201 -3.19 7.89 -3.46
C VAL A 201 -2.34 7.62 -4.69
N SER A 202 -2.90 6.87 -5.64
CA SER A 202 -2.33 6.74 -7.00
C SER A 202 -2.35 8.10 -7.67
N VAL A 203 -1.26 8.42 -8.38
CA VAL A 203 -1.17 9.66 -9.17
C VAL A 203 -0.83 9.42 -10.63
N ALA A 204 -0.52 8.18 -11.01
CA ALA A 204 0.07 7.86 -12.31
C ALA A 204 -0.81 8.31 -13.48
N GLU A 205 -2.13 8.14 -13.36
CA GLU A 205 -3.11 8.54 -14.39
C GLU A 205 -3.11 10.03 -14.71
N HIS A 206 -2.67 10.88 -13.78
CA HIS A 206 -2.60 12.33 -13.96
C HIS A 206 -1.35 12.78 -14.73
N PHE A 207 -0.44 11.86 -15.01
CA PHE A 207 0.81 12.10 -15.72
C PHE A 207 0.92 11.21 -16.96
N PRO A 208 0.11 11.46 -18.00
CA PRO A 208 0.18 10.70 -19.24
C PRO A 208 1.51 10.96 -19.96
N LEU A 209 2.29 9.91 -20.24
CA LEU A 209 3.66 10.00 -20.77
C LEU A 209 3.80 10.77 -22.11
N HIS A 210 2.72 10.90 -22.88
CA HIS A 210 2.72 11.63 -24.14
C HIS A 210 2.65 13.16 -23.97
N ARG A 211 2.27 13.67 -22.79
CA ARG A 211 2.22 15.10 -22.48
C ARG A 211 3.57 15.62 -21.99
N LEU A 212 4.52 15.71 -22.91
CA LEU A 212 5.92 16.00 -22.62
C LEU A 212 6.16 17.33 -21.88
N GLU A 213 5.22 18.29 -21.93
CA GLU A 213 5.28 19.53 -21.18
C GLU A 213 5.21 19.34 -19.66
N LEU A 214 4.72 18.20 -19.19
CA LEU A 214 4.66 17.85 -17.76
C LEU A 214 6.04 17.48 -17.20
N TRP A 215 7.02 17.14 -18.03
CA TRP A 215 8.36 16.73 -17.61
C TRP A 215 9.43 17.73 -18.02
N CYS A 216 10.50 17.76 -17.25
CA CYS A 216 11.75 18.40 -17.62
C CYS A 216 12.52 17.58 -18.68
N PRO A 217 13.46 18.20 -19.41
CA PRO A 217 14.35 17.51 -20.35
C PRO A 217 15.20 16.38 -19.74
N ASP A 218 15.33 16.36 -18.41
CA ASP A 218 16.02 15.31 -17.66
C ASP A 218 15.22 14.02 -17.51
N GLN A 219 13.96 13.99 -18.00
CA GLN A 219 13.08 12.81 -18.06
C GLN A 219 12.66 12.24 -16.70
N VAL A 220 13.04 12.89 -15.59
CA VAL A 220 12.78 12.42 -14.23
C VAL A 220 11.89 13.40 -13.49
N HIS A 221 12.23 14.68 -13.54
CA HIS A 221 11.51 15.69 -12.78
C HIS A 221 10.32 16.22 -13.56
N LEU A 222 9.26 16.53 -12.83
CA LEU A 222 8.14 17.28 -13.37
C LEU A 222 8.57 18.72 -13.66
N SER A 223 7.95 19.33 -14.67
CA SER A 223 8.13 20.74 -14.97
C SER A 223 7.51 21.60 -13.88
N ASP A 224 8.16 22.72 -13.55
CA ASP A 224 7.65 23.64 -12.53
C ASP A 224 6.35 24.32 -12.99
N SER A 225 6.13 24.45 -14.30
CA SER A 225 5.00 25.18 -14.89
C SER A 225 3.75 24.36 -15.15
N HIS A 226 3.83 23.03 -15.26
CA HIS A 226 2.64 22.20 -15.55
C HIS A 226 2.63 20.94 -14.70
N GLY A 227 3.71 20.17 -14.71
CA GLY A 227 3.74 18.89 -13.98
C GLY A 227 3.65 19.08 -12.47
N MET A 228 4.40 20.03 -11.92
CA MET A 228 4.37 20.34 -10.49
C MET A 228 3.04 20.94 -10.04
N GLU A 229 2.34 21.69 -10.89
CA GLU A 229 1.00 22.21 -10.56
C GLU A 229 0.02 21.06 -10.32
N VAL A 230 0.04 20.04 -11.18
CA VAL A 230 -0.76 18.81 -11.02
C VAL A 230 -0.37 18.08 -9.73
N LEU A 231 0.93 17.88 -9.48
CA LEU A 231 1.38 17.16 -8.27
C LEU A 231 0.97 17.89 -6.99
N VAL A 232 1.10 19.21 -6.96
CA VAL A 232 0.71 20.05 -5.82
C VAL A 232 -0.79 19.98 -5.57
N GLN A 233 -1.61 20.03 -6.62
CA GLN A 233 -3.05 19.90 -6.50
C GLN A 233 -3.43 18.53 -5.91
N LEU A 234 -2.86 17.44 -6.42
CA LEU A 234 -3.11 16.09 -5.91
C LEU A 234 -2.68 15.93 -4.45
N LEU A 235 -1.52 16.49 -4.08
CA LEU A 235 -1.06 16.51 -2.69
C LEU A 235 -2.05 17.27 -1.79
N TRP A 236 -2.51 18.43 -2.24
CA TRP A 236 -3.45 19.26 -1.49
C TRP A 236 -4.79 18.55 -1.31
N GLU A 237 -5.36 18.00 -2.38
CA GLU A 237 -6.64 17.28 -2.36
C GLU A 237 -6.57 16.03 -1.46
N ALA A 238 -5.50 15.25 -1.60
CA ALA A 238 -5.25 14.09 -0.75
C ALA A 238 -5.19 14.50 0.73
N ALA A 239 -4.39 15.52 1.06
CA ALA A 239 -4.25 15.99 2.43
C ALA A 239 -5.57 16.53 2.99
N PHE A 240 -6.31 17.30 2.19
CA PHE A 240 -7.62 17.82 2.56
C PHE A 240 -8.59 16.69 2.88
N GLN A 241 -8.69 15.67 2.02
CA GLN A 241 -9.54 14.50 2.26
C GLN A 241 -9.17 13.73 3.54
N GLN A 242 -7.88 13.64 3.87
CA GLN A 242 -7.45 12.99 5.11
C GLN A 242 -7.79 13.81 6.37
N LEU A 243 -7.91 15.12 6.25
CA LEU A 243 -8.10 16.03 7.38
C LEU A 243 -9.54 16.47 7.58
N VAL A 244 -10.38 16.40 6.54
CA VAL A 244 -11.82 16.63 6.65
C VAL A 244 -12.43 15.55 7.56
N PRO A 245 -13.17 15.92 8.61
CA PRO A 245 -13.91 14.97 9.41
C PRO A 245 -14.86 14.16 8.51
N PRO A 246 -14.97 12.84 8.67
CA PRO A 246 -15.97 12.08 7.92
C PRO A 246 -17.34 12.71 8.17
N PRO A 247 -18.22 12.79 7.15
CA PRO A 247 -19.56 13.31 7.34
C PRO A 247 -20.21 12.54 8.49
N SER A 248 -20.76 13.28 9.46
CA SER A 248 -21.44 12.69 10.61
C SER A 248 -22.50 11.72 10.08
N GLN A 249 -22.25 10.42 10.21
CA GLN A 249 -23.28 9.42 9.98
C GLN A 249 -24.29 9.63 11.10
N ALA A 250 -25.35 10.40 10.82
CA ALA A 250 -26.51 10.43 11.68
C ALA A 250 -26.88 8.97 11.96
N PRO A 251 -27.10 8.57 13.23
CA PRO A 251 -27.39 7.19 13.56
C PRO A 251 -28.54 6.74 12.69
N VAL A 252 -28.26 5.80 11.78
CA VAL A 252 -29.29 5.16 10.97
C VAL A 252 -30.20 4.50 11.98
N ARG A 253 -31.36 5.12 12.23
CA ARG A 253 -32.38 4.54 13.10
C ARG A 253 -32.66 3.15 12.52
N PRO A 254 -32.50 2.06 13.29
CA PRO A 254 -32.90 0.77 12.81
C PRO A 254 -34.38 0.89 12.36
N PRO A 255 -34.76 0.28 11.23
CA PRO A 255 -36.13 0.32 10.78
C PRO A 255 -37.02 -0.14 11.92
N ALA A 256 -38.03 0.67 12.26
CA ALA A 256 -38.98 0.32 13.30
C ALA A 256 -39.50 -1.10 13.01
N PRO A 257 -39.57 -2.00 14.01
CA PRO A 257 -40.09 -3.34 13.79
C PRO A 257 -41.46 -3.20 13.15
N LYS A 258 -41.64 -3.84 11.98
CA LYS A 258 -42.95 -3.87 11.32
C LYS A 258 -43.91 -4.47 12.34
N ARG A 259 -44.79 -3.66 12.92
CA ARG A 259 -45.90 -4.16 13.74
C ARG A 259 -46.62 -5.18 12.89
N ALA A 260 -46.56 -6.45 13.29
CA ALA A 260 -47.38 -7.48 12.69
C ALA A 260 -48.84 -7.00 12.80
N ARG A 261 -49.47 -6.69 11.68
CA ARG A 261 -50.91 -6.51 11.63
C ARG A 261 -51.50 -7.88 11.89
N VAL A 262 -51.81 -8.16 13.16
CA VAL A 262 -52.60 -9.33 13.54
C VAL A 262 -54.01 -9.05 13.04
N ALA A 263 -54.34 -9.62 11.88
CA ALA A 263 -55.72 -9.71 11.44
C ALA A 263 -56.46 -10.62 12.44
N PRO A 264 -57.60 -10.20 13.01
CA PRO A 264 -58.35 -11.05 13.91
C PRO A 264 -58.88 -12.26 13.13
N ARG A 265 -58.42 -13.45 13.50
CA ARG A 265 -58.99 -14.71 13.02
C ARG A 265 -60.29 -14.95 13.79
N LEU A 266 -61.42 -14.92 13.07
CA LEU A 266 -62.70 -15.40 13.57
C LEU A 266 -62.58 -16.92 13.80
N VAL A 267 -62.52 -17.35 15.05
CA VAL A 267 -62.56 -18.78 15.41
C VAL A 267 -63.97 -19.09 15.84
N VAL A 268 -64.67 -19.91 15.05
CA VAL A 268 -65.97 -20.47 15.41
C VAL A 268 -65.74 -21.49 16.52
N THR A 269 -66.30 -21.22 17.70
CA THR A 269 -66.31 -22.14 18.85
C THR A 269 -67.17 -23.36 18.54
N GLY A 270 -66.53 -24.49 18.26
CA GLY A 270 -67.13 -25.82 18.30
C GLY A 270 -67.12 -26.39 19.72
N HIS A 271 -68.12 -27.23 20.01
CA HIS A 271 -68.49 -27.76 21.32
C HIS A 271 -67.36 -28.41 22.14
N VAL A 272 -67.40 -28.13 23.45
CA VAL A 272 -66.57 -28.67 24.53
C VAL A 272 -66.93 -30.13 24.84
N PRO A 273 -65.93 -31.04 24.95
CA PRO A 273 -66.04 -32.23 25.77
C PRO A 273 -65.32 -32.06 27.12
N VAL A 274 -65.99 -32.48 28.19
CA VAL A 274 -65.59 -32.38 29.61
C VAL A 274 -64.32 -33.19 29.95
N PRO A 275 -63.47 -32.77 30.91
CA PRO A 275 -62.16 -33.37 31.18
C PRO A 275 -62.23 -34.75 31.83
N ARG A 276 -61.31 -35.66 31.45
CA ARG A 276 -61.02 -36.89 32.20
C ARG A 276 -59.73 -36.71 33.03
N HIS A 277 -59.88 -36.97 34.32
CA HIS A 277 -58.90 -36.87 35.41
C HIS A 277 -57.65 -37.75 35.17
N ARG A 278 -56.44 -37.27 35.49
CA ARG A 278 -55.22 -38.10 35.64
C ARG A 278 -54.54 -37.83 36.99
N ASN A 279 -54.02 -38.93 37.55
CA ASN A 279 -53.70 -39.22 38.95
C ASN A 279 -52.41 -38.54 39.49
N PRO A 280 -52.27 -38.20 40.78
CA PRO A 280 -51.18 -37.37 41.33
C PRO A 280 -49.84 -38.07 41.64
N TRP A 281 -49.51 -39.21 41.03
CA TRP A 281 -48.35 -40.03 41.42
C TRP A 281 -47.44 -40.49 40.26
N GLU A 282 -47.33 -39.71 39.19
CA GLU A 282 -46.34 -39.97 38.12
C GLU A 282 -45.12 -39.03 38.25
N TRP A 283 -43.92 -39.61 38.37
CA TRP A 283 -42.63 -38.90 38.44
C TRP A 283 -41.82 -39.03 37.15
N SER A 284 -41.17 -37.91 36.76
CA SER A 284 -39.90 -37.73 36.00
C SER A 284 -39.81 -38.24 34.54
N VAL A 285 -39.15 -37.52 33.61
CA VAL A 285 -37.68 -37.44 33.45
C VAL A 285 -37.19 -36.04 33.04
N VAL A 286 -36.04 -35.65 33.61
CA VAL A 286 -35.21 -34.48 33.30
C VAL A 286 -34.28 -34.79 32.12
N GLY A 287 -34.24 -33.92 31.10
CA GLY A 287 -33.33 -33.99 29.97
C GLY A 287 -32.62 -32.65 29.72
N GLN A 288 -31.28 -32.69 29.71
CA GLN A 288 -30.33 -31.58 29.65
C GLN A 288 -30.27 -30.86 28.29
N GLY A 289 -30.09 -29.53 28.36
CA GLY A 289 -28.97 -28.80 27.74
C GLY A 289 -28.70 -28.93 26.24
N GLY A 290 -29.18 -27.96 25.46
CA GLY A 290 -28.71 -27.68 24.09
C GLY A 290 -27.93 -26.37 24.00
N LYS A 291 -26.62 -26.46 23.77
CA LYS A 291 -25.73 -25.35 23.37
C LYS A 291 -26.18 -24.80 22.01
N GLY A 292 -26.51 -23.50 21.95
CA GLY A 292 -26.77 -22.79 20.70
C GLY A 292 -25.46 -22.47 19.96
N SER A 293 -25.25 -23.12 18.81
CA SER A 293 -24.26 -22.72 17.81
C SER A 293 -24.80 -21.56 16.97
N SER A 294 -24.14 -20.41 17.01
CA SER A 294 -24.38 -19.31 16.06
C SER A 294 -23.72 -19.69 14.73
N ALA A 295 -24.52 -20.12 13.75
CA ALA A 295 -24.09 -20.34 12.37
C ALA A 295 -24.34 -19.06 11.55
N ILE A 296 -23.27 -18.52 10.96
CA ILE A 296 -23.34 -17.53 9.88
C ILE A 296 -23.90 -18.25 8.65
N PRO A 297 -24.95 -17.74 7.96
CA PRO A 297 -25.43 -18.37 6.75
C PRO A 297 -24.41 -18.20 5.62
N PRO A 298 -24.00 -19.27 4.91
CA PRO A 298 -23.25 -19.11 3.67
C PRO A 298 -24.18 -18.55 2.59
N ASN A 299 -23.69 -17.54 1.87
CA ASN A 299 -24.34 -17.01 0.69
C ASN A 299 -23.75 -17.72 -0.55
N PRO A 300 -24.44 -18.70 -1.17
CA PRO A 300 -23.93 -19.33 -2.38
C PRO A 300 -24.12 -18.39 -3.57
N VAL A 301 -23.04 -17.74 -3.99
CA VAL A 301 -22.96 -17.09 -5.31
C VAL A 301 -22.79 -18.19 -6.35
N TRP A 302 -23.80 -18.40 -7.19
CA TRP A 302 -23.72 -19.31 -8.32
C TRP A 302 -23.01 -18.63 -9.49
N PHE A 303 -21.79 -19.06 -9.81
CA PHE A 303 -21.08 -18.62 -11.01
C PHE A 303 -21.69 -19.28 -12.26
N ARG A 304 -21.86 -18.52 -13.34
CA ARG A 304 -22.32 -19.06 -14.63
C ARG A 304 -21.19 -19.84 -15.30
N GLY A 305 -21.50 -20.98 -15.92
CA GLY A 305 -20.54 -21.91 -16.54
C GLY A 305 -19.39 -21.31 -17.35
N PRO A 306 -19.60 -20.27 -18.20
CA PRO A 306 -18.52 -19.67 -18.98
C PRO A 306 -17.40 -19.03 -18.13
N MET A 307 -17.73 -18.60 -16.92
CA MET A 307 -16.77 -17.99 -15.98
C MET A 307 -15.93 -19.04 -15.25
N LEU A 308 -16.48 -20.24 -15.03
CA LEU A 308 -15.74 -21.38 -14.49
C LEU A 308 -14.77 -21.94 -15.53
N ASP A 309 -15.20 -22.07 -16.80
CA ASP A 309 -14.31 -22.50 -17.89
C ASP A 309 -13.15 -21.53 -18.14
N ALA A 310 -13.37 -20.22 -17.90
CA ALA A 310 -12.33 -19.22 -17.98
C ALA A 310 -11.33 -19.30 -16.81
N MET A 311 -11.80 -19.63 -15.60
CA MET A 311 -10.94 -19.80 -14.42
C MET A 311 -10.09 -21.09 -14.51
N GLU A 312 -10.66 -22.19 -15.04
CA GLU A 312 -9.94 -23.46 -15.29
C GLU A 312 -8.78 -23.29 -16.30
N LYS A 313 -8.95 -22.40 -17.30
CA LYS A 313 -7.90 -22.08 -18.28
C LYS A 313 -6.73 -21.26 -17.71
N VAL A 314 -6.97 -20.47 -16.66
CA VAL A 314 -5.97 -19.57 -16.07
C VAL A 314 -5.28 -20.22 -14.87
N SER A 315 -5.90 -21.21 -14.23
CA SER A 315 -5.30 -22.02 -13.17
C SER A 315 -5.92 -23.43 -13.16
N PRO A 316 -5.33 -24.41 -13.85
CA PRO A 316 -5.84 -25.77 -13.84
C PRO A 316 -5.71 -26.37 -12.44
N SER A 317 -6.79 -26.93 -11.89
CA SER A 317 -6.74 -27.67 -10.63
C SER A 317 -5.85 -28.90 -10.81
N SER A 318 -4.77 -28.99 -10.04
CA SER A 318 -3.93 -30.19 -9.99
C SER A 318 -4.68 -31.30 -9.27
N GLY A 319 -5.47 -32.06 -10.02
CA GLY A 319 -6.03 -33.33 -9.59
C GLY A 319 -4.91 -34.36 -9.44
N SER A 320 -4.51 -34.58 -8.19
CA SER A 320 -3.64 -35.69 -7.80
C SER A 320 -4.43 -36.99 -7.90
N ASP A 321 -4.16 -37.82 -8.90
CA ASP A 321 -4.54 -39.24 -8.90
C ASP A 321 -3.33 -40.10 -9.33
N GLY A 322 -2.84 -40.91 -8.39
CA GLY A 322 -1.62 -41.71 -8.58
C GLY A 322 -1.17 -42.62 -7.42
N GLY A 323 -2.07 -43.02 -6.50
CA GLY A 323 -1.98 -44.25 -5.66
C GLY A 323 -1.09 -44.25 -4.39
N PRO A 324 -1.15 -45.28 -3.52
CA PRO A 324 -2.20 -46.29 -3.31
C PRO A 324 -2.97 -46.11 -1.98
N ALA A 325 -4.01 -46.93 -1.81
CA ALA A 325 -5.04 -46.92 -0.76
C ALA A 325 -4.56 -46.77 0.70
N VAL A 326 -5.26 -45.90 1.44
CA VAL A 326 -5.25 -45.86 2.92
C VAL A 326 -6.60 -46.41 3.42
N PRO A 327 -6.63 -47.45 4.27
CA PRO A 327 -7.86 -48.00 4.84
C PRO A 327 -8.43 -47.10 5.97
N PRO A 328 -9.71 -47.29 6.38
CA PRO A 328 -10.47 -46.27 7.07
C PRO A 328 -10.18 -46.16 8.57
N ALA A 329 -10.64 -45.02 9.11
CA ALA A 329 -10.45 -44.51 10.46
C ALA A 329 -10.64 -45.52 11.61
N GLY A 330 -9.69 -45.52 12.54
CA GLY A 330 -9.76 -46.23 13.82
C GLY A 330 -9.32 -45.32 14.97
N GLN A 331 -10.30 -44.99 15.82
CA GLN A 331 -10.21 -44.73 17.27
C GLN A 331 -8.99 -43.99 17.83
N VAL A 332 -9.22 -42.73 18.22
CA VAL A 332 -8.40 -42.04 19.24
C VAL A 332 -8.76 -42.62 20.60
N THR A 333 -7.85 -43.38 21.21
CA THR A 333 -7.90 -43.73 22.63
C THR A 333 -7.01 -42.75 23.39
N PHE A 334 -7.61 -41.99 24.31
CA PHE A 334 -6.87 -41.28 25.35
C PHE A 334 -6.64 -42.26 26.51
N THR A 335 -5.41 -42.36 26.98
CA THR A 335 -5.09 -43.02 28.25
C THR A 335 -4.52 -41.97 29.18
N LEU A 336 -5.17 -41.78 30.33
CA LEU A 336 -4.61 -41.09 31.49
C LEU A 336 -4.35 -42.13 32.58
N ILE A 337 -3.07 -42.14 33.03
CA ILE A 337 -2.60 -42.36 34.41
C ILE A 337 -2.54 -43.85 34.87
N PRO A 338 -1.56 -44.29 35.69
CA PRO A 338 -0.76 -43.57 36.73
C PRO A 338 0.35 -42.65 36.26
#